data_AF-K2NU31-F1
#
_entry.id   AF-K2NU31-F1
#
_cell.length_a   1.000
_cell.length_b   1.000
_cell.length_c   1.000
_cell.angle_alpha   90.00
_cell.angle_beta   90.00
_cell.angle_gamma   90.00
#
_symmetry.space_group_name_H-M   'P 1'
#
loop_
_entity.id
_entity.type
_entity.pdbx_description
1 polymer ?
#
loop_
_entity_poly.entity_id
_entity_poly.type
_entity_poly.pdbx_seq_one_letter_code
_entity_poly.pdbx_strand_id
1 'polypeptide(L)'
;MGDGRPFAAAVNFAPRHVAATSRNVRVAAHELGHALGFGRTPFSLFHMVSEVPNVRGMSKVSAISTPKTKAMARQYHNRHTLEGVELEDEGGSTSALSHWKKRNMRDELMTSDAGVGLYSALTLAALEDMGVYKANRSAAEMLRWGNNSGCWLLGKKCLTDGIAEYPDLFRNHAHACRI
;
A
#
# COMPACT_ATOMS: atom_id res chain seq x y z
N MET A 1 -1.55 22.77 19.82
CA MET A 1 -1.83 21.35 19.52
C MET A 1 -0.52 20.74 19.02
N GLY A 2 -0.14 19.56 19.52
CA GLY A 2 1.21 18.98 19.39
C GLY A 2 1.63 18.60 17.98
N ASP A 3 2.78 17.93 17.87
CA ASP A 3 3.52 17.49 16.67
C ASP A 3 2.76 16.52 15.70
N GLY A 4 1.44 16.38 15.83
CA GLY A 4 0.62 15.51 14.99
C GLY A 4 0.72 14.01 15.31
N ARG A 5 1.53 13.62 16.29
CA ARG A 5 1.73 12.21 16.66
C ARG A 5 0.43 11.55 17.16
N PRO A 6 0.07 10.35 16.66
CA PRO A 6 -1.01 9.56 17.24
C PRO A 6 -0.73 9.27 18.73
N PHE A 7 -1.64 9.73 19.59
CA PHE A 7 -1.53 9.57 21.05
C PHE A 7 -2.48 8.48 21.58
N ALA A 8 -3.71 8.45 21.08
CA ALA A 8 -4.72 7.47 21.44
C ALA A 8 -5.49 7.05 20.19
N ALA A 9 -5.77 5.76 20.09
CA ALA A 9 -6.57 5.17 19.04
C ALA A 9 -7.29 3.94 19.60
N ALA A 10 -8.42 3.59 19.00
CA ALA A 10 -9.20 2.42 19.39
C ALA A 10 -9.50 1.59 18.15
N VAL A 11 -9.38 0.27 18.31
CA VAL A 11 -9.77 -0.71 17.29
C VAL A 11 -10.78 -1.66 17.94
N ASN A 12 -11.88 -1.93 17.24
CA ASN A 12 -12.93 -2.79 17.75
C ASN A 12 -13.06 -4.05 16.89
N PHE A 13 -12.93 -5.22 17.51
CA PHE A 13 -13.10 -6.52 16.85
C PHE A 13 -14.40 -7.16 17.32
N ALA A 14 -15.33 -7.42 16.39
CA ALA A 14 -16.58 -8.08 16.71
C ALA A 14 -16.33 -9.53 17.16
N PRO A 15 -16.70 -9.93 18.40
CA PRO A 15 -16.36 -11.26 18.95
C PRO A 15 -16.79 -12.43 18.07
N ARG A 16 -17.94 -12.28 17.38
CA ARG A 16 -18.47 -13.29 16.44
C ARG A 16 -17.59 -13.60 15.22
N HIS A 17 -16.61 -12.73 14.91
CA HIS A 17 -15.69 -12.90 13.78
C HIS A 17 -14.23 -13.06 14.23
N VAL A 18 -13.97 -13.11 15.54
CA VAL A 18 -12.64 -13.31 16.09
C VAL A 18 -12.38 -14.80 16.24
N ALA A 19 -11.33 -15.27 15.57
CA ALA A 19 -10.79 -16.60 15.75
C ALA A 19 -9.26 -16.49 15.86
N ALA A 20 -8.63 -17.43 16.57
CA ALA A 20 -7.18 -17.48 16.71
C ALA A 20 -6.51 -18.03 15.43
N THR A 21 -6.65 -17.29 14.33
CA THR A 21 -6.09 -17.64 13.02
C THR A 21 -5.04 -16.63 12.59
N SER A 22 -4.10 -17.03 11.74
CA SER A 22 -3.12 -16.13 11.15
C SER A 22 -3.81 -14.96 10.44
N ARG A 23 -4.90 -15.21 9.71
CA ARG A 23 -5.68 -14.17 9.03
C ARG A 23 -6.22 -13.13 10.01
N ASN A 24 -6.83 -13.54 11.12
CA ASN A 24 -7.34 -12.61 12.13
C ASN A 24 -6.22 -11.80 12.80
N VAL A 25 -5.04 -12.40 13.03
CA VAL A 25 -3.86 -11.68 13.51
C VAL A 25 -3.42 -10.60 12.51
N ARG A 26 -3.45 -10.89 11.20
CA ARG A 26 -3.12 -9.90 10.16
C ARG A 26 -4.16 -8.79 10.04
N VAL A 27 -5.44 -9.12 10.15
CA VAL A 27 -6.50 -8.09 10.23
C VAL A 27 -6.28 -7.21 11.46
N ALA A 28 -5.95 -7.80 12.62
CA ALA A 28 -5.67 -6.99 13.80
C ALA A 28 -4.45 -6.08 13.62
N ALA A 29 -3.38 -6.58 13.01
CA ALA A 29 -2.20 -5.78 12.71
C ALA A 29 -2.49 -4.66 11.68
N HIS A 30 -3.34 -4.92 10.69
CA HIS A 30 -3.79 -3.94 9.70
C HIS A 30 -4.53 -2.78 10.37
N GLU A 31 -5.52 -3.08 11.21
CA GLU A 31 -6.27 -2.04 11.93
C GLU A 31 -5.37 -1.26 12.91
N LEU A 32 -4.38 -1.92 13.52
CA LEU A 32 -3.36 -1.24 14.30
C LEU A 32 -2.47 -0.34 13.44
N GLY A 33 -2.21 -0.70 12.19
CA GLY A 33 -1.56 0.17 11.21
C GLY A 33 -2.32 1.48 11.01
N HIS A 34 -3.64 1.42 10.85
CA HIS A 34 -4.49 2.61 10.81
C HIS A 34 -4.43 3.41 12.12
N ALA A 35 -4.50 2.75 13.27
CA ALA A 35 -4.40 3.37 14.59
C ALA A 35 -3.05 4.11 14.79
N LEU A 36 -1.97 3.60 14.19
CA LEU A 36 -0.65 4.22 14.15
C LEU A 36 -0.52 5.33 13.10
N GLY A 37 -1.60 5.66 12.41
CA GLY A 37 -1.63 6.78 11.47
C GLY A 37 -1.44 6.38 10.01
N PHE A 38 -1.43 5.10 9.65
CA PHE A 38 -1.46 4.72 8.24
C PHE A 38 -2.85 5.02 7.67
N GLY A 39 -3.08 6.18 7.07
CA GLY A 39 -4.40 6.53 6.56
C GLY A 39 -4.48 7.95 6.01
N ARG A 40 -5.56 8.23 5.28
CA ARG A 40 -5.77 9.52 4.57
C ARG A 40 -5.50 10.75 5.44
N THR A 41 -6.09 10.83 6.62
CA THR A 41 -6.01 12.04 7.46
C THR A 41 -4.57 12.28 7.95
N PRO A 42 -3.87 11.32 8.57
CA PRO A 42 -2.45 11.49 8.89
C PRO A 42 -1.57 11.73 7.67
N PHE A 43 -1.77 11.02 6.54
CA PHE A 43 -0.98 11.25 5.34
C PHE A 43 -1.12 12.68 4.81
N SER A 44 -2.31 13.28 4.93
CA SER A 44 -2.51 14.69 4.63
C SER A 44 -1.83 15.61 5.64
N LEU A 45 -1.92 15.30 6.93
CA LEU A 45 -1.32 16.09 8.02
C LEU A 45 0.21 16.14 7.90
N PHE A 46 0.84 15.02 7.54
CA PHE A 46 2.29 14.91 7.38
C PHE A 46 2.76 15.21 5.94
N HIS A 47 1.88 15.74 5.07
CA HIS A 47 2.20 16.11 3.68
C HIS A 47 2.86 14.97 2.88
N MET A 48 2.36 13.75 3.03
CA MET A 48 3.00 12.56 2.48
C MET A 48 2.55 12.21 1.06
N VAL A 49 1.39 12.71 0.64
CA VAL A 49 0.74 12.35 -0.63
C VAL A 49 1.07 13.36 -1.71
N SER A 50 1.46 12.87 -2.88
CA SER A 50 1.53 13.66 -4.13
C SER A 50 0.67 13.04 -5.21
N GLU A 51 0.24 13.88 -6.16
CA GLU A 51 -0.42 13.44 -7.39
C GLU A 51 0.63 13.17 -8.48
N VAL A 52 0.67 11.95 -8.99
CA VAL A 52 1.58 11.53 -10.06
C VAL A 52 0.80 11.48 -11.39
N PRO A 53 1.16 12.29 -12.40
CA PRO A 53 0.42 12.35 -13.65
C PRO A 53 0.73 11.16 -14.58
N ASN A 54 -0.18 10.91 -15.52
CA ASN A 54 0.02 10.02 -16.67
C ASN A 54 0.44 8.58 -16.32
N VAL A 55 -0.11 8.03 -15.25
CA VAL A 55 0.20 6.66 -14.81
C VAL A 55 -0.74 5.67 -15.51
N ARG A 56 -0.19 4.85 -16.41
CA ARG A 56 -0.93 3.78 -17.13
C ARG A 56 -2.19 4.27 -17.87
N GLY A 57 -2.16 5.49 -18.37
CA GLY A 57 -3.30 6.12 -19.07
C GLY A 57 -4.32 6.80 -18.14
N MET A 58 -4.08 6.83 -16.83
CA MET A 58 -4.82 7.66 -15.89
C MET A 58 -4.24 9.08 -15.89
N SER A 59 -5.09 10.09 -15.79
CA SER A 59 -4.65 11.49 -15.77
C SER A 59 -3.75 11.78 -14.57
N LYS A 60 -4.08 11.21 -13.40
CA LYS A 60 -3.30 11.27 -12.18
C LYS A 60 -3.63 10.10 -11.24
N VAL A 61 -2.69 9.76 -10.37
CA VAL A 61 -2.86 8.83 -9.25
C VAL A 61 -2.26 9.44 -7.97
N SER A 62 -2.86 9.17 -6.82
CA SER A 62 -2.30 9.60 -5.54
C SER A 62 -1.25 8.57 -5.05
N ALA A 63 -0.10 9.05 -4.60
CA ALA A 63 0.98 8.19 -4.13
C ALA A 63 1.66 8.78 -2.89
N ILE A 64 2.14 7.91 -1.98
CA ILE A 64 3.06 8.31 -0.92
C ILE A 64 4.44 8.54 -1.55
N SER A 65 4.87 9.79 -1.56
CA SER A 65 6.07 10.25 -2.27
C SER A 65 7.18 10.74 -1.34
N THR A 66 7.09 10.44 -0.05
CA THR A 66 8.06 10.84 0.97
C THR A 66 9.42 10.14 0.77
N PRO A 67 10.53 10.72 1.28
CA PRO A 67 11.87 10.28 0.91
C PRO A 67 12.19 8.80 1.17
N LYS A 68 11.87 8.25 2.36
CA LYS A 68 12.20 6.85 2.69
C LYS A 68 11.31 5.89 1.92
N THR A 69 10.02 6.19 1.81
CA THR A 69 9.04 5.39 1.06
C THR A 69 9.39 5.35 -0.41
N LYS A 70 9.72 6.51 -1.01
CA LYS A 70 10.17 6.61 -2.41
C LYS A 70 11.46 5.84 -2.64
N ALA A 71 12.45 5.99 -1.76
CA ALA A 71 13.71 5.25 -1.86
C ALA A 71 13.50 3.73 -1.76
N MET A 72 12.66 3.29 -0.81
CA MET A 72 12.32 1.88 -0.66
C MET A 72 11.57 1.33 -1.88
N ALA A 73 10.61 2.09 -2.43
CA ALA A 73 9.88 1.70 -3.64
C ALA A 73 10.81 1.53 -4.84
N ARG A 74 11.75 2.47 -5.03
CA ARG A 74 12.76 2.41 -6.10
C ARG A 74 13.64 1.17 -5.99
N GLN A 75 14.09 0.84 -4.77
CA GLN A 75 14.88 -0.35 -4.49
C GLN A 75 14.05 -1.62 -4.71
N TYR A 76 12.87 -1.70 -4.08
CA TYR A 76 11.99 -2.87 -4.10
C TYR A 76 11.57 -3.24 -5.51
N HIS A 77 11.14 -2.29 -6.31
CA HIS A 77 10.72 -2.56 -7.68
C HIS A 77 11.88 -2.54 -8.68
N ASN A 78 13.12 -2.23 -8.27
CA ASN A 78 14.26 -1.99 -9.16
C ASN A 78 13.93 -0.97 -10.27
N ARG A 79 13.41 0.20 -9.87
CA ARG A 79 13.00 1.27 -10.78
C ARG A 79 13.30 2.64 -10.19
N HIS A 80 14.42 3.22 -10.59
CA HIS A 80 14.91 4.51 -10.08
C HIS A 80 13.99 5.70 -10.38
N THR A 81 13.14 5.61 -11.41
CA THR A 81 12.22 6.68 -11.82
C THR A 81 10.90 6.70 -11.07
N LEU A 82 10.70 5.85 -10.06
CA LEU A 82 9.46 5.86 -9.28
C LEU A 82 9.36 7.12 -8.42
N GLU A 83 8.17 7.70 -8.44
CA GLU A 83 7.84 8.90 -7.65
C GLU A 83 7.19 8.60 -6.31
N GLY A 84 6.85 7.33 -6.04
CA GLY A 84 6.25 6.91 -4.78
C GLY A 84 5.60 5.53 -4.88
N VAL A 85 4.81 5.19 -3.87
CA VAL A 85 3.95 4.01 -3.85
C VAL A 85 2.50 4.50 -3.97
N GLU A 86 1.79 4.00 -4.98
CA GLU A 86 0.40 4.38 -5.22
C GLU A 86 -0.52 3.93 -4.09
N LEU A 87 -1.47 4.81 -3.75
CA LEU A 87 -2.55 4.52 -2.82
C LEU A 87 -3.77 3.98 -3.57
N GLU A 88 -4.62 3.24 -2.87
CA GLU A 88 -5.88 2.78 -3.42
C GLU A 88 -6.80 3.96 -3.78
N ASP A 89 -7.43 3.86 -4.95
CA ASP A 89 -8.34 4.87 -5.51
C ASP A 89 -9.78 4.33 -5.69
N GLU A 90 -10.02 3.05 -5.43
CA GLU A 90 -11.33 2.42 -5.42
C GLU A 90 -11.89 2.21 -3.99
N GLY A 91 -13.19 1.86 -3.89
CA GLY A 91 -13.83 1.48 -2.62
C GLY A 91 -14.39 2.62 -1.75
N GLY A 92 -14.46 3.86 -2.29
CA GLY A 92 -15.06 5.00 -1.61
C GLY A 92 -14.11 5.72 -0.64
N SER A 93 -14.62 6.69 0.14
CA SER A 93 -13.82 7.56 1.00
C SER A 93 -13.06 6.83 2.12
N THR A 94 -13.58 5.69 2.56
CA THR A 94 -13.00 4.87 3.64
C THR A 94 -11.84 4.01 3.16
N SER A 95 -11.88 3.53 1.92
CA SER A 95 -10.83 2.70 1.33
C SER A 95 -9.77 3.55 0.62
N ALA A 96 -10.20 4.52 -0.20
CA ALA A 96 -9.29 5.30 -1.01
C ALA A 96 -8.39 6.19 -0.14
N LEU A 97 -7.11 6.28 -0.52
CA LEU A 97 -6.05 7.02 0.16
C LEU A 97 -5.70 6.53 1.58
N SER A 98 -6.24 5.38 2.01
CA SER A 98 -5.91 4.78 3.31
C SER A 98 -5.22 3.42 3.19
N HIS A 99 -5.09 2.90 1.96
CA HIS A 99 -4.50 1.60 1.66
C HIS A 99 -3.49 1.73 0.52
N TRP A 100 -2.58 0.78 0.43
CA TRP A 100 -1.78 0.62 -0.78
C TRP A 100 -2.63 0.17 -1.96
N LYS A 101 -2.28 0.63 -3.17
CA LYS A 101 -2.90 0.16 -4.40
C LYS A 101 -2.63 -1.33 -4.55
N LYS A 102 -3.68 -2.13 -4.41
CA LYS A 102 -3.56 -3.60 -4.32
C LYS A 102 -2.85 -4.23 -5.51
N ARG A 103 -3.11 -3.72 -6.72
CA ARG A 103 -2.43 -4.12 -7.95
C ARG A 103 -0.90 -4.13 -7.82
N ASN A 104 -0.33 -3.16 -7.12
CA ASN A 104 1.12 -2.96 -7.02
C ASN A 104 1.71 -3.66 -5.78
N MET A 105 0.87 -3.91 -4.78
CA MET A 105 1.24 -4.29 -3.42
C MET A 105 0.45 -5.49 -2.91
N ARG A 106 0.08 -6.42 -3.80
CA ARG A 106 -0.67 -7.63 -3.45
C ARG A 106 0.03 -8.36 -2.30
N ASP A 107 -0.77 -8.88 -1.37
CA ASP A 107 -0.33 -9.61 -0.17
C ASP A 107 0.30 -8.75 0.92
N GLU A 108 0.41 -7.43 0.74
CA GLU A 108 0.91 -6.51 1.75
C GLU A 108 -0.14 -6.24 2.85
N LEU A 109 0.33 -5.98 4.07
CA LEU A 109 -0.50 -5.76 5.24
C LEU A 109 -1.57 -4.67 5.06
N MET A 110 -1.24 -3.56 4.42
CA MET A 110 -2.08 -2.36 4.28
C MET A 110 -2.80 -2.28 2.94
N THR A 111 -3.04 -3.39 2.23
CA THR A 111 -4.04 -3.43 1.15
C THR A 111 -5.45 -3.51 1.72
N SER A 112 -6.45 -3.02 0.98
CA SER A 112 -7.84 -2.90 1.46
C SER A 112 -8.58 -4.23 1.65
N ASP A 113 -7.95 -5.36 1.33
CA ASP A 113 -8.51 -6.69 1.45
C ASP A 113 -7.67 -7.57 2.37
N ALA A 114 -8.36 -8.38 3.17
CA ALA A 114 -7.72 -9.31 4.09
C ALA A 114 -7.19 -10.55 3.34
N GLY A 115 -5.98 -10.43 2.80
CA GLY A 115 -5.17 -11.48 2.17
C GLY A 115 -4.10 -12.07 3.09
N VAL A 116 -2.87 -12.23 2.56
CA VAL A 116 -1.72 -12.77 3.33
C VAL A 116 -1.24 -11.80 4.41
N GLY A 117 -1.24 -10.49 4.13
CA GLY A 117 -0.98 -9.43 5.12
C GLY A 117 0.48 -9.32 5.59
N LEU A 118 1.43 -9.32 4.66
CA LEU A 118 2.87 -9.20 4.94
C LEU A 118 3.23 -7.78 5.35
N TYR A 119 3.86 -7.61 6.52
CA TYR A 119 4.33 -6.34 7.03
C TYR A 119 5.64 -5.94 6.34
N SER A 120 5.50 -5.28 5.18
CA SER A 120 6.63 -5.03 4.29
C SER A 120 7.50 -3.86 4.74
N ALA A 121 8.69 -3.79 4.16
CA ALA A 121 9.59 -2.64 4.30
C ALA A 121 8.97 -1.33 3.77
N LEU A 122 7.96 -1.39 2.89
CA LEU A 122 7.28 -0.21 2.34
C LEU A 122 6.33 0.42 3.36
N THR A 123 5.52 -0.38 4.07
CA THR A 123 4.69 0.12 5.18
C THR A 123 5.55 0.67 6.31
N LEU A 124 6.63 -0.03 6.66
CA LEU A 124 7.59 0.46 7.65
C LEU A 124 8.23 1.79 7.25
N ALA A 125 8.61 1.96 5.97
CA ALA A 125 9.17 3.20 5.46
C ALA A 125 8.15 4.36 5.50
N ALA A 126 6.88 4.09 5.17
CA ALA A 126 5.81 5.09 5.25
C ALA A 126 5.58 5.56 6.69
N LEU A 127 5.49 4.64 7.65
CA LEU A 127 5.39 5.00 9.07
C LEU A 127 6.63 5.80 9.52
N GLU A 128 7.84 5.41 9.11
CA GLU A 128 9.07 6.11 9.48
C GLU A 128 9.19 7.52 8.87
N ASP A 129 8.54 7.78 7.73
CA ASP A 129 8.47 9.10 7.09
C ASP A 129 7.50 10.06 7.77
N MET A 130 6.60 9.58 8.64
CA MET A 130 5.77 10.45 9.49
C MET A 130 6.61 11.23 10.52
N GLY A 131 7.87 10.82 10.74
CA GLY A 131 8.79 11.50 11.66
C GLY A 131 8.57 11.17 13.15
N VAL A 132 7.51 10.41 13.47
CA VAL A 132 7.15 10.05 14.86
C VAL A 132 7.51 8.61 15.23
N TYR A 133 8.00 7.82 14.26
CA TYR A 133 8.39 6.43 14.43
C TYR A 133 9.82 6.18 13.93
N LYS A 134 10.49 5.19 14.54
CA LYS A 134 11.75 4.61 14.04
C LYS A 134 11.52 3.14 13.72
N ALA A 135 11.53 2.79 12.44
CA ALA A 135 11.25 1.44 11.99
C ALA A 135 12.46 0.51 12.09
N ASN A 136 12.24 -0.71 12.58
CA ASN A 136 13.22 -1.79 12.50
C ASN A 136 13.05 -2.55 11.18
N ARG A 137 13.81 -2.16 10.15
CA ARG A 137 13.70 -2.75 8.80
C ARG A 137 14.19 -4.20 8.72
N SER A 138 15.00 -4.66 9.66
CA SER A 138 15.46 -6.07 9.71
C SER A 138 14.35 -7.04 10.07
N ALA A 139 13.25 -6.54 10.66
CA ALA A 139 12.05 -7.33 10.95
C ALA A 139 11.01 -7.31 9.80
N ALA A 140 11.30 -6.60 8.70
CA ALA A 140 10.38 -6.51 7.57
C ALA A 140 10.16 -7.88 6.92
N GLU A 141 8.91 -8.19 6.62
CA GLU A 141 8.57 -9.40 5.88
C GLU A 141 8.83 -9.20 4.37
N MET A 142 9.30 -10.26 3.71
CA MET A 142 9.58 -10.21 2.28
C MET A 142 8.28 -10.27 1.48
N LEU A 143 7.84 -9.12 0.99
CA LEU A 143 6.83 -9.03 -0.06
C LEU A 143 7.44 -9.56 -1.37
N ARG A 144 6.85 -10.60 -1.95
CA ARG A 144 7.33 -11.17 -3.21
C ARG A 144 6.73 -10.46 -4.43
N TRP A 145 5.49 -9.99 -4.29
CA TRP A 145 4.73 -9.40 -5.38
C TRP A 145 5.33 -8.08 -5.86
N GLY A 146 5.78 -8.02 -7.10
CA GLY A 146 6.33 -6.79 -7.69
C GLY A 146 7.78 -6.49 -7.31
N ASN A 147 8.42 -7.32 -6.49
CA ASN A 147 9.85 -7.22 -6.23
C ASN A 147 10.63 -7.38 -7.54
N ASN A 148 11.56 -6.48 -7.82
CA ASN A 148 12.36 -6.43 -9.05
C ASN A 148 11.52 -6.43 -10.36
N SER A 149 10.29 -5.90 -10.31
CA SER A 149 9.40 -5.84 -11.47
C SER A 149 9.77 -4.78 -12.52
N GLY A 150 10.70 -3.87 -12.21
CA GLY A 150 11.09 -2.79 -13.10
C GLY A 150 9.90 -1.97 -13.59
N CYS A 151 9.77 -1.84 -14.92
CA CYS A 151 8.71 -1.04 -15.52
C CYS A 151 7.40 -1.81 -15.72
N TRP A 152 7.42 -3.14 -15.86
CA TRP A 152 6.26 -3.85 -16.39
C TRP A 152 5.05 -3.78 -15.47
N LEU A 153 5.24 -3.94 -14.16
CA LEU A 153 4.13 -3.89 -13.22
C LEU A 153 3.61 -2.45 -13.08
N LEU A 154 4.48 -1.47 -12.94
CA LEU A 154 4.04 -0.12 -12.53
C LEU A 154 3.78 0.83 -13.70
N GLY A 155 4.45 0.62 -14.83
CA GLY A 155 4.39 1.51 -16.00
C GLY A 155 3.42 1.08 -17.09
N LYS A 156 3.10 -0.20 -17.20
CA LYS A 156 2.23 -0.72 -18.28
C LYS A 156 0.83 -1.02 -17.79
N LYS A 157 -0.15 -0.99 -18.71
CA LYS A 157 -1.51 -1.46 -18.42
C LYS A 157 -1.47 -2.98 -18.22
N CYS A 158 -2.34 -3.47 -17.35
CA CYS A 158 -2.46 -4.91 -17.09
C CYS A 158 -3.26 -5.63 -18.19
N LEU A 159 -4.15 -4.91 -18.89
CA LEU A 159 -4.89 -5.37 -20.05
C LEU A 159 -4.72 -4.35 -21.18
N THR A 160 -4.41 -4.84 -22.37
CA THR A 160 -4.43 -4.07 -23.63
C THR A 160 -5.36 -4.81 -24.58
N ASP A 161 -6.41 -4.14 -25.05
CA ASP A 161 -7.46 -4.72 -25.90
C ASP A 161 -8.08 -6.03 -25.36
N GLY A 162 -8.25 -6.11 -24.04
CA GLY A 162 -8.84 -7.28 -23.35
C GLY A 162 -7.89 -8.45 -23.12
N ILE A 163 -6.63 -8.34 -23.55
CA ILE A 163 -5.60 -9.37 -23.39
C ILE A 163 -4.66 -8.98 -22.26
N ALA A 164 -4.40 -9.90 -21.32
CA ALA A 164 -3.45 -9.68 -20.25
C ALA A 164 -2.03 -9.63 -20.81
N GLU A 165 -1.32 -8.54 -20.56
CA GLU A 165 0.10 -8.44 -20.93
C GLU A 165 0.97 -9.42 -20.12
N TYR A 166 0.48 -9.87 -18.96
CA TYR A 166 1.13 -10.84 -18.08
C TYR A 166 0.13 -11.91 -17.62
N PRO A 167 -0.15 -12.93 -18.44
CA PRO A 167 -1.21 -13.93 -18.18
C PRO A 167 -1.05 -14.74 -16.89
N ASP A 168 0.19 -14.94 -16.45
CA ASP A 168 0.51 -15.64 -15.20
C ASP A 168 0.11 -14.84 -13.94
N LEU A 169 -0.12 -13.53 -14.11
CA LEU A 169 -0.33 -12.58 -13.03
C LEU A 169 -1.73 -11.96 -13.08
N PHE A 170 -2.24 -11.71 -14.28
CA PHE A 170 -3.55 -11.14 -14.54
C PHE A 170 -4.32 -12.08 -15.47
N ARG A 171 -5.57 -12.37 -15.14
CA ARG A 171 -6.46 -13.18 -16.00
C ARG A 171 -7.05 -12.34 -17.16
N ASN A 172 -7.59 -12.98 -18.19
CA ASN A 172 -8.24 -12.26 -19.31
C ASN A 172 -9.71 -11.93 -18.99
N HIS A 173 -9.96 -10.88 -18.19
CA HIS A 173 -11.30 -10.32 -17.98
C HIS A 173 -11.22 -8.92 -17.36
N ALA A 174 -12.29 -8.11 -17.50
CA ALA A 174 -12.32 -6.69 -17.16
C ALA A 174 -11.91 -6.35 -15.70
N HIS A 175 -12.04 -7.28 -14.76
CA HIS A 175 -11.64 -7.09 -13.36
C HIS A 175 -10.25 -7.65 -13.02
N ALA A 176 -9.55 -8.25 -13.98
CA ALA A 176 -8.28 -8.90 -13.70
C ALA A 176 -7.19 -7.94 -13.23
N CYS A 177 -7.26 -6.69 -13.65
CA CYS A 177 -6.40 -5.59 -13.21
C CYS A 177 -6.56 -5.20 -11.73
N ARG A 178 -7.64 -5.67 -11.08
CA ARG A 178 -8.02 -5.35 -9.69
C ARG A 178 -7.65 -6.47 -8.71
N ILE A 179 -6.57 -7.22 -9.02
CA ILE A 179 -6.08 -8.39 -8.26
C ILE A 179 -6.30 -8.21 -6.78
#